data_AF-A0A0C9V4W6-F1
#
_entry.id   AF-A0A0C9V4W6-F1
#
_cell.length_a   1.000
_cell.length_b   1.000
_cell.length_c   1.000
_cell.angle_alpha   90.00
_cell.angle_beta   90.00
_cell.angle_gamma   90.00
#
_symmetry.space_group_name_H-M   'P 1'
#
loop_
_entity.id
_entity.type
_entity.pdbx_description
1 polymer ?
#
loop_
_entity_poly.entity_id
_entity_poly.type
_entity_poly.pdbx_seq_one_letter_code
_entity_poly.pdbx_strand_id
1 'polypeptide(L)'
;PALSTIQTGPTALSHRAPSTTKRLVFASNLSVYDTFSSTVYDRRSEPATWSRLTPALAQRIKEELNSYKMEEMEVHACSRMQ
;
A
#
# COMPACT_ATOMS: atom_id res chain seq x y z
N PRO A 1 25.37 27.99 7.61
CA PRO A 1 25.34 26.56 7.97
C PRO A 1 26.11 25.70 6.94
N ALA A 2 27.18 25.05 7.39
CA ALA A 2 28.14 24.36 6.53
C ALA A 2 27.56 23.12 5.86
N LEU A 3 27.93 22.90 4.60
CA LEU A 3 27.58 21.76 3.77
C LEU A 3 28.40 20.54 4.23
N SER A 4 27.76 19.53 4.81
CA SER A 4 28.42 18.27 5.19
C SER A 4 28.70 17.41 3.96
N THR A 5 29.98 17.13 3.72
CA THR A 5 30.48 16.11 2.79
C THR A 5 29.97 14.73 3.19
N ILE A 6 29.20 14.08 2.32
CA ILE A 6 28.80 12.67 2.48
C ILE A 6 29.98 11.81 2.02
N GLN A 7 30.61 11.10 2.96
CA GLN A 7 31.67 10.14 2.71
C GLN A 7 31.05 8.85 2.14
N THR A 8 31.20 8.64 0.83
CA THR A 8 30.78 7.41 0.12
C THR A 8 31.84 6.33 0.29
N GLY A 9 31.83 5.63 1.44
CA GLY A 9 32.52 4.35 1.59
C GLY A 9 31.57 3.19 1.27
N PRO A 10 31.99 2.13 0.57
CA PRO A 10 31.15 0.96 0.36
C PRO A 10 30.98 0.22 1.71
N THR A 11 29.82 0.39 2.35
CA THR A 11 29.41 -0.53 3.41
C THR A 11 29.12 -1.86 2.75
N ALA A 12 30.09 -2.78 2.79
CA ALA A 12 29.83 -4.17 2.47
C ALA A 12 28.63 -4.62 3.31
N LEU A 13 27.51 -4.91 2.65
CA LEU A 13 26.34 -5.52 3.26
C LEU A 13 26.77 -6.91 3.70
N SER A 14 27.32 -7.01 4.92
CA SER A 14 27.65 -8.28 5.54
C SER A 14 26.35 -9.07 5.65
N HIS A 15 26.17 -10.03 4.75
CA HIS A 15 25.06 -10.96 4.75
C HIS A 15 25.11 -11.70 6.09
N ARG A 16 24.23 -11.26 6.99
CA ARG A 16 24.08 -11.80 8.33
C ARG A 16 23.86 -13.30 8.25
N ALA A 17 24.85 -14.06 8.68
CA ALA A 17 24.75 -15.51 8.91
C ALA A 17 23.47 -15.84 9.71
N PRO A 18 22.87 -17.05 9.54
CA PRO A 18 21.64 -17.42 10.21
C PRO A 18 21.87 -17.54 11.73
N SER A 19 21.74 -16.41 12.40
CA SER A 19 21.78 -16.32 13.85
C SER A 19 20.51 -16.97 14.41
N THR A 20 20.67 -18.12 15.08
CA THR A 20 19.87 -18.59 16.23
C THR A 20 18.43 -18.10 16.28
N THR A 21 17.47 -18.98 15.97
CA THR A 21 16.00 -18.88 16.16
C THR A 21 15.54 -17.60 16.87
N LYS A 22 15.55 -16.46 16.17
CA LYS A 22 15.18 -15.17 16.75
C LYS A 22 13.66 -15.11 16.81
N ARG A 23 13.11 -15.23 18.01
CA ARG A 23 11.70 -14.95 18.27
C ARG A 23 11.44 -13.46 18.05
N LEU A 24 10.41 -13.13 17.27
CA LEU A 24 10.01 -11.74 17.04
C LEU A 24 9.58 -11.12 18.37
N VAL A 25 10.14 -9.95 18.71
CA VAL A 25 9.81 -9.20 19.92
C VAL A 25 9.47 -7.77 19.50
N PHE A 26 8.38 -7.23 20.03
CA PHE A 26 7.97 -5.86 19.77
C PHE A 26 8.72 -4.89 20.69
N ALA A 27 9.00 -3.68 20.20
CA ALA A 27 9.57 -2.62 21.03
C ALA A 27 8.56 -2.21 22.11
N SER A 28 9.04 -2.01 23.34
CA SER A 28 8.22 -1.54 24.46
C SER A 28 7.91 -0.05 24.40
N ASN A 29 8.70 0.70 23.62
CA ASN A 29 8.57 2.14 23.44
C ASN A 29 8.32 2.49 21.97
N LEU A 30 7.40 3.43 21.74
CA LEU A 30 7.06 3.97 20.43
C LEU A 30 7.55 5.42 20.35
N SER A 31 8.42 5.71 19.38
CA SER A 31 8.76 7.10 19.04
C SER A 31 7.74 7.65 18.05
N VAL A 32 7.00 8.68 18.45
CA VAL A 32 6.04 9.39 17.60
C VAL A 32 6.66 10.72 17.20
N TYR A 33 6.79 10.97 15.90
CA TYR A 33 7.17 12.27 15.36
C TYR A 33 5.94 12.91 14.73
N ASP A 34 5.61 14.12 15.16
CA ASP A 34 4.49 14.84 14.60
C ASP A 34 4.78 15.24 13.15
N THR A 35 3.77 15.06 12.31
CA THR A 35 3.75 15.53 10.92
C THR A 35 2.70 16.65 10.80
N PHE A 36 2.37 17.05 9.57
CA PHE A 36 1.37 18.09 9.33
C PHE A 36 0.00 17.74 9.95
N SER A 37 -0.43 18.55 10.92
CA SER A 37 -1.77 18.44 11.52
C SER A 37 -2.87 18.62 10.47
N SER A 38 -4.03 17.99 10.68
CA SER A 38 -5.22 18.16 9.83
C SER A 38 -5.74 19.60 9.78
N THR A 39 -5.26 20.48 10.67
CA THR A 39 -5.56 21.91 10.65
C THR A 39 -4.66 22.71 9.70
N VAL A 40 -3.53 22.13 9.28
CA VAL A 40 -2.57 22.78 8.39
C VAL A 40 -3.03 22.70 6.93
N TYR A 41 -3.78 21.65 6.59
CA TYR A 41 -4.44 21.51 5.30
C TYR A 41 -5.63 20.56 5.40
N ASP A 42 -6.66 20.78 4.58
CA ASP A 42 -7.81 19.90 4.54
C ASP A 42 -7.46 18.56 3.89
N ARG A 43 -7.67 17.47 4.64
CA ARG A 43 -7.48 16.08 4.18
C ARG A 43 -8.79 15.42 3.75
N ARG A 44 -9.91 16.13 3.79
CA ARG A 44 -11.21 15.60 3.40
C ARG A 44 -11.25 15.43 1.89
N SER A 45 -11.65 14.26 1.44
CA SER A 45 -11.98 14.04 0.03
C SER A 45 -13.39 14.55 -0.26
N GLU A 46 -13.66 14.82 -1.53
CA GLU A 46 -15.03 14.92 -2.03
C GLU A 46 -15.83 13.65 -1.69
N PRO A 47 -17.17 13.71 -1.63
CA PRO A 47 -18.01 12.55 -1.43
C PRO A 47 -17.65 11.44 -2.40
N ALA A 48 -17.48 10.23 -1.89
CA ALA A 48 -16.98 9.12 -2.66
C ALA A 48 -17.87 8.84 -3.88
N THR A 49 -17.24 8.57 -5.04
CA THR A 49 -17.95 8.39 -6.31
C THR A 49 -19.00 7.28 -6.27
N TRP A 50 -18.77 6.23 -5.47
CA TRP A 50 -19.71 5.13 -5.28
C TRP A 50 -21.05 5.59 -4.68
N SER A 51 -21.06 6.66 -3.88
CA SER A 51 -22.27 7.20 -3.27
C SER A 51 -23.19 7.90 -4.27
N ARG A 52 -22.70 8.18 -5.49
CA ARG A 52 -23.46 8.82 -6.58
C ARG A 52 -23.95 7.82 -7.63
N LEU A 53 -23.77 6.52 -7.40
CA LEU A 53 -24.16 5.49 -8.36
C LEU A 53 -25.68 5.45 -8.54
N THR A 54 -26.13 5.72 -9.75
CA THR A 54 -27.50 5.41 -10.14
C THR A 54 -27.64 3.91 -10.39
N PRO A 55 -28.84 3.31 -10.23
CA PRO A 55 -29.04 1.89 -10.53
C PRO A 55 -28.58 1.49 -11.94
N ALA A 56 -28.81 2.36 -12.93
CA ALA A 56 -28.37 2.14 -14.31
C ALA A 56 -26.84 2.14 -14.45
N LEU A 57 -26.14 3.07 -13.80
CA LEU A 57 -24.67 3.12 -13.83
C LEU A 57 -24.05 1.91 -13.12
N ALA A 58 -24.65 1.47 -12.02
CA ALA A 58 -24.21 0.27 -11.32
C ALA A 58 -24.34 -1.00 -12.19
N GLN A 59 -25.43 -1.14 -12.96
CA GLN A 59 -25.57 -2.25 -13.91
C GLN A 59 -24.49 -2.21 -15.00
N ARG A 60 -24.24 -1.03 -15.58
CA ARG A 60 -23.19 -0.86 -16.59
C ARG A 60 -21.81 -1.26 -16.05
N ILE A 61 -21.46 -0.79 -14.85
CA ILE A 61 -20.17 -1.15 -14.21
C ILE A 61 -20.09 -2.66 -13.96
N LYS A 62 -21.20 -3.28 -13.57
CA LYS A 62 -21.26 -4.73 -13.35
C LYS A 62 -21.02 -5.51 -14.65
N GLU A 63 -21.65 -5.11 -15.74
CA GLU A 63 -21.46 -5.73 -17.06
C GLU A 63 -20.02 -5.58 -17.53
N GLU A 64 -19.45 -4.38 -17.41
CA GLU A 64 -18.06 -4.09 -17.75
C GLU A 64 -17.07 -4.95 -16.94
N LEU A 65 -17.26 -5.03 -15.62
CA LEU A 65 -16.42 -5.87 -14.76
C LEU A 65 -16.58 -7.36 -15.03
N ASN A 66 -17.77 -7.82 -15.39
CA ASN A 66 -17.99 -9.22 -15.73
C ASN A 66 -17.27 -9.58 -17.04
N SER A 67 -17.36 -8.72 -18.07
CA SER A 67 -16.61 -8.88 -19.33
C SER A 67 -15.12 -8.96 -19.04
N TYR A 68 -14.59 -7.97 -18.30
CA TYR A 68 -13.17 -7.91 -17.97
C TYR A 68 -12.70 -9.17 -17.23
N LYS A 69 -13.44 -9.60 -16.20
CA LYS A 69 -13.10 -10.80 -15.42
C LYS A 69 -13.10 -12.09 -16.22
N MET A 70 -13.94 -12.17 -17.25
CA MET A 70 -14.08 -13.37 -18.06
C MET A 70 -13.10 -13.41 -19.23
N GLU A 71 -12.93 -12.29 -19.92
CA GLU A 71 -12.29 -12.24 -21.23
C GLU A 71 -10.84 -11.76 -21.17
N GLU A 72 -10.53 -10.84 -20.25
CA GLU A 72 -9.21 -10.19 -20.18
C GLU A 72 -8.41 -10.58 -18.93
N MET A 73 -9.11 -10.84 -17.82
CA MET A 73 -8.44 -11.10 -16.54
C MET A 73 -7.83 -12.50 -16.49
N GLU A 74 -6.50 -12.53 -16.53
CA GLU A 74 -5.74 -13.74 -16.26
C GLU A 74 -5.94 -14.18 -14.82
N VAL A 75 -6.45 -15.40 -14.65
CA VAL A 75 -6.62 -16.02 -13.34
C VAL A 75 -6.09 -17.44 -13.44
N HIS A 76 -5.25 -17.84 -12.49
CA HIS A 76 -4.72 -19.19 -12.44
C HIS A 76 -5.85 -20.22 -12.40
N ALA A 77 -5.72 -21.34 -13.12
CA ALA A 77 -6.79 -22.34 -13.28
C ALA A 77 -7.35 -22.84 -11.93
N CYS A 78 -6.47 -23.11 -10.96
CA CYS A 78 -6.88 -23.56 -9.61
C CYS A 78 -7.61 -22.50 -8.76
N SER A 79 -7.59 -21.23 -9.17
CA SER A 79 -8.26 -20.13 -8.47
C SER A 79 -9.62 -19.80 -9.08
N ARG A 80 -9.96 -20.39 -10.24
CA ARG A 80 -11.31 -20.30 -10.81
C ARG A 80 -12.17 -21.36 -10.14
N MET A 81 -13.17 -20.94 -9.39
CA MET A 81 -14.19 -21.85 -8.88
C MET A 81 -15.07 -22.29 -10.04
N GLN A 82 -15.23 -23.61 -10.19
CA GLN A 82 -16.04 -24.24 -11.23
C GLN A 82 -17.49 -24.39 -10.80
#